data_AF-A0A1B1TDN8-F1
#
_entry.id   AF-A0A1B1TDN8-F1
#
_cell.length_a   1.000
_cell.length_b   1.000
_cell.length_c   1.000
_cell.angle_alpha   90.00
_cell.angle_beta   90.00
_cell.angle_gamma   90.00
#
_symmetry.space_group_name_H-M   'P 1'
#
loop_
_entity.id
_entity.type
_entity.pdbx_description
1 polymer ?
#
loop_
_entity_poly.entity_id
_entity_poly.type
_entity_poly.pdbx_seq_one_letter_code
_entity_poly.pdbx_strand_id
1 'polypeptide(L)'
;MPRQYMSKVRAVMALLLILLGLLSYSNPEYIDNALERSHNHNSNYNLVELQDNEEWLVLKISFPNKPFDSDVAKKLFEDTYSAEDYIKSLNNNY
;
A
#
# COMPACT_ATOMS: atom_id res chain seq x y z
N MET A 1 -8.29 43.92 -13.32
CA MET A 1 -8.00 44.16 -11.88
C MET A 1 -6.51 44.47 -11.72
N PRO A 2 -6.10 45.44 -10.89
CA PRO A 2 -4.69 45.83 -10.80
C PRO A 2 -3.82 44.68 -10.26
N ARG A 3 -2.67 44.45 -10.89
CA ARG A 3 -1.76 43.29 -10.66
C ARG A 3 -1.35 43.12 -9.18
N GLN A 4 -1.25 44.22 -8.43
CA GLN A 4 -0.96 44.22 -6.99
C GLN A 4 -2.12 43.66 -6.14
N TYR A 5 -3.36 43.79 -6.60
CA TYR A 5 -4.53 43.23 -5.91
C TYR A 5 -4.53 41.70 -6.02
N MET A 6 -4.20 41.19 -7.21
CA MET A 6 -4.14 39.76 -7.47
C MET A 6 -3.03 39.05 -6.67
N SER A 7 -1.90 39.72 -6.43
CA SER A 7 -0.84 39.21 -5.55
C SER A 7 -1.23 39.20 -4.07
N LYS A 8 -1.97 40.22 -3.60
CA LYS A 8 -2.49 40.27 -2.22
C LYS A 8 -3.52 39.18 -1.98
N VAL A 9 -4.47 39.01 -2.90
CA VAL A 9 -5.47 37.93 -2.83
C VAL A 9 -4.80 36.56 -2.80
N ARG A 10 -3.79 36.33 -3.65
CA ARG A 10 -3.03 35.08 -3.65
C ARG A 10 -2.28 34.85 -2.35
N ALA A 11 -1.67 35.88 -1.76
CA ALA A 11 -0.98 35.77 -0.48
C ALA A 11 -1.96 35.43 0.67
N VAL A 12 -3.14 36.06 0.69
CA VAL A 12 -4.19 35.76 1.67
C VAL A 12 -4.69 34.32 1.52
N MET A 13 -4.92 33.85 0.28
CA MET A 13 -5.30 32.46 0.03
C MET A 13 -4.23 31.47 0.46
N ALA A 14 -2.95 31.77 0.20
CA ALA A 14 -1.84 30.92 0.64
C ALA A 14 -1.78 30.82 2.16
N LEU A 15 -1.95 31.94 2.88
CA LEU A 15 -1.99 31.94 4.34
C LEU A 15 -3.18 31.15 4.88
N LEU A 16 -4.35 31.26 4.27
CA LEU A 16 -5.53 30.46 4.62
C LEU A 16 -5.28 28.96 4.46
N LEU A 17 -4.69 28.55 3.34
CA LEU A 17 -4.37 27.14 3.10
C LEU A 17 -3.37 26.58 4.11
N ILE A 18 -2.34 27.37 4.46
CA ILE A 18 -1.38 26.99 5.51
C ILE A 18 -2.08 26.86 6.86
N LEU A 19 -2.95 27.82 7.22
CA LEU A 19 -3.69 27.78 8.47
C LEU A 19 -4.62 26.56 8.54
N LEU A 20 -5.34 26.27 7.46
CA LEU A 20 -6.18 25.07 7.35
C LEU A 20 -5.35 23.79 7.48
N GLY A 21 -4.16 23.74 6.87
CA GLY A 21 -3.22 22.63 7.01
C GLY A 21 -2.73 22.44 8.45
N LEU A 22 -2.45 23.53 9.17
CA LEU A 22 -2.06 23.48 10.59
C LEU A 22 -3.20 22.98 11.47
N LEU A 23 -4.43 23.49 11.27
CA LEU A 23 -5.61 23.04 12.02
C LEU A 23 -5.91 21.56 11.77
N SER A 24 -5.76 21.13 10.52
CA SER A 24 -5.87 19.74 10.06
C SER A 24 -4.84 18.84 10.75
N TYR A 25 -3.59 19.28 10.83
CA TYR A 25 -2.53 18.53 11.48
C TYR A 25 -2.72 18.42 12.99
N SER A 26 -3.13 19.51 13.66
CA SER A 26 -3.33 19.52 15.11
C SER A 26 -4.61 18.80 15.56
N ASN A 27 -5.61 18.66 14.69
CA ASN A 27 -6.87 18.01 15.00
C ASN A 27 -7.25 17.00 13.91
N PRO A 28 -6.48 15.90 13.77
CA PRO A 28 -6.68 14.92 12.70
C PRO A 28 -8.06 14.25 12.76
N GLU A 29 -8.65 14.14 13.95
CA GLU A 29 -9.96 13.51 14.20
C GLU A 29 -11.09 14.10 13.34
N TYR A 30 -11.09 15.41 13.06
CA TYR A 30 -12.11 16.02 12.22
C TYR A 30 -12.01 15.58 10.76
N ILE A 31 -10.78 15.42 10.26
CA ILE A 31 -10.54 14.92 8.91
C ILE A 31 -10.85 13.43 8.86
N ASP A 32 -10.41 12.68 9.86
CA ASP A 32 -10.60 11.24 9.89
C ASP A 32 -12.09 10.88 10.02
N ASN A 33 -12.89 11.67 10.74
CA ASN A 33 -14.33 11.52 10.79
C ASN A 33 -15.01 11.96 9.49
N ALA A 34 -14.63 13.11 8.93
CA ALA A 34 -15.21 13.61 7.67
C ALA A 34 -14.91 12.73 6.45
N LEU A 35 -13.78 12.01 6.47
CA LEU A 35 -13.39 11.06 5.43
C LEU A 35 -13.74 9.60 5.78
N GLU A 36 -14.47 9.35 6.88
CA GLU A 36 -14.76 8.01 7.40
C GLU A 36 -13.50 7.11 7.55
N ARG A 37 -12.34 7.76 7.70
CA ARG A 37 -11.04 7.12 7.93
C ARG A 37 -10.90 6.61 9.37
N SER A 38 -11.82 6.97 10.27
CA SER A 38 -12.05 6.23 11.52
C SER A 38 -12.63 4.84 11.24
N HIS A 39 -11.97 4.05 10.40
CA HIS A 39 -12.11 2.61 10.48
C HIS A 39 -11.59 2.23 11.86
N ASN A 40 -12.52 1.92 12.77
CA ASN A 40 -12.24 0.98 13.85
C ASN A 40 -11.47 -0.15 13.18
N HIS A 41 -10.14 -0.18 13.38
CA HIS A 41 -9.37 -1.35 13.06
C HIS A 41 -9.97 -2.41 13.95
N ASN A 42 -10.89 -3.19 13.39
CA ASN A 42 -11.32 -4.42 14.00
C ASN A 42 -10.01 -5.21 14.13
N SER A 43 -9.44 -5.23 15.32
CA SER A 43 -8.26 -6.02 15.64
C SER A 43 -8.51 -7.52 15.41
N ASN A 44 -9.76 -7.88 15.14
CA ASN A 44 -10.18 -9.11 14.50
C ASN A 44 -10.01 -9.06 12.97
N TYR A 45 -8.84 -8.62 12.50
CA TYR A 45 -8.34 -9.16 11.25
C TYR A 45 -8.06 -10.62 11.58
N ASN A 46 -8.97 -11.52 11.21
CA ASN A 46 -8.60 -12.91 11.08
C ASN A 46 -7.66 -12.96 9.88
N LEU A 47 -6.39 -12.65 10.11
CA LEU A 47 -5.34 -12.90 9.12
C LEU A 47 -5.49 -14.38 8.82
N VAL A 48 -5.74 -14.69 7.55
CA VAL A 48 -5.77 -16.07 7.10
C VAL A 48 -4.43 -16.66 7.52
N GLU A 49 -4.45 -17.59 8.48
CA GLU A 49 -3.25 -18.28 8.92
C GLU A 49 -2.63 -18.96 7.69
N LEU A 50 -1.31 -19.17 7.72
CA LEU A 50 -0.63 -19.92 6.67
C LEU A 50 -1.34 -21.25 6.47
N GLN A 51 -1.87 -21.47 5.27
CA GLN A 51 -2.63 -22.69 4.97
C GLN A 51 -1.65 -23.80 4.56
N ASP A 52 -1.99 -25.05 4.87
CA ASP A 52 -1.17 -26.21 4.47
C ASP A 52 -1.06 -26.36 2.95
N ASN A 53 -2.01 -25.78 2.20
CA ASN A 53 -2.02 -25.73 0.74
C ASN A 53 -2.45 -24.34 0.26
N GLU A 54 -1.59 -23.66 -0.49
CA GLU A 54 -1.85 -22.33 -1.03
C GLU A 54 -1.76 -22.32 -2.56
N GLU A 55 -2.78 -21.77 -3.22
CA GLU A 55 -2.82 -21.62 -4.67
C GLU A 55 -2.47 -20.19 -5.05
N TRP A 56 -1.24 -19.99 -5.55
CA TRP A 56 -0.72 -18.67 -5.90
C TRP A 56 -0.92 -18.39 -7.40
N LEU A 57 -1.55 -17.25 -7.72
CA LEU A 57 -1.69 -16.81 -9.10
C LEU A 57 -0.32 -16.37 -9.66
N VAL A 58 0.20 -17.11 -10.63
CA VAL A 58 1.45 -16.76 -11.35
C VAL A 58 1.13 -16.24 -12.75
N LEU A 59 1.40 -14.94 -12.98
CA LEU A 59 1.24 -14.32 -14.30
C LEU A 59 2.51 -14.48 -15.14
N LYS A 60 2.43 -15.30 -16.19
CA LYS A 60 3.54 -15.51 -17.13
C LYS A 60 3.58 -14.37 -18.15
N ILE A 61 4.65 -13.58 -18.13
CA ILE A 61 4.86 -12.47 -19.06
C ILE A 61 6.03 -12.81 -20.00
N SER A 62 5.80 -12.69 -21.31
CA SER A 62 6.83 -12.86 -22.34
C SER A 62 6.96 -11.59 -23.16
N PHE A 63 8.16 -11.30 -23.65
CA PHE A 63 8.42 -10.19 -24.56
C PHE A 63 8.87 -10.72 -25.93
N PRO A 64 8.76 -9.93 -27.02
CA PRO A 64 9.35 -10.30 -28.30
C PRO A 64 10.83 -10.64 -28.15
N ASN A 65 11.26 -11.78 -28.71
CA ASN A 65 12.62 -12.33 -28.59
C ASN A 65 13.08 -12.70 -27.16
N LYS A 66 12.18 -12.70 -26.17
CA LYS A 66 12.47 -13.15 -24.80
C LYS A 66 11.29 -13.98 -24.28
N PRO A 67 11.27 -15.30 -24.55
CA PRO A 67 10.24 -16.18 -24.01
C PRO A 67 10.29 -16.19 -22.49
N PHE A 68 9.15 -16.49 -21.86
CA PHE A 68 9.08 -16.71 -20.42
C PHE A 68 10.01 -17.86 -20.02
N ASP A 69 10.82 -17.63 -19.00
CA ASP A 69 11.75 -18.61 -18.46
C ASP A 69 11.03 -19.45 -17.39
N SER A 70 10.62 -20.66 -17.78
CA SER A 70 9.96 -21.60 -16.87
C SER A 70 10.88 -22.09 -15.75
N ASP A 71 12.18 -22.13 -16.00
CA ASP A 71 13.15 -22.68 -15.04
C ASP A 71 13.39 -21.69 -13.91
N VAL A 72 13.36 -20.39 -14.21
CA VAL A 72 13.39 -19.33 -13.18
C VAL A 72 12.13 -19.39 -12.32
N ALA A 73 10.96 -19.60 -12.92
CA ALA A 73 9.72 -19.72 -12.16
C ALA A 73 9.75 -20.94 -11.23
N LYS A 74 10.18 -22.09 -11.74
CA LYS A 74 10.36 -23.30 -10.95
C LYS A 74 11.33 -23.08 -9.79
N LYS A 75 12.47 -22.43 -10.03
CA LYS A 75 13.45 -22.10 -8.99
C LYS A 75 12.88 -21.26 -7.85
N LEU A 76 12.03 -20.29 -8.20
CA LEU A 76 11.42 -19.39 -7.21
C LEU A 76 10.37 -20.08 -6.35
N PHE A 77 9.58 -21.00 -6.90
CA PHE A 77 8.43 -21.57 -6.22
C PHE A 77 8.67 -22.99 -5.65
N GLU A 78 9.50 -23.82 -6.28
CA GLU A 78 9.56 -25.27 -6.00
C GLU A 78 10.96 -25.82 -5.64
N ASP A 79 12.05 -25.10 -5.95
CA ASP A 79 13.42 -25.60 -5.66
C ASP A 79 13.88 -25.28 -4.23
N THR A 80 15.12 -25.64 -3.88
CA THR A 80 15.73 -25.33 -2.58
C THR A 80 15.82 -23.82 -2.34
N TYR A 81 15.40 -23.37 -1.16
CA TYR A 81 15.23 -21.96 -0.80
C TYR A 81 14.12 -21.23 -1.56
N SER A 82 13.14 -21.98 -2.07
CA SER A 82 11.95 -21.43 -2.72
C SER A 82 10.99 -20.73 -1.74
N ALA A 83 9.97 -20.09 -2.32
CA ALA A 83 8.82 -19.60 -1.58
C ALA A 83 8.13 -20.73 -0.78
N GLU A 84 8.03 -21.94 -1.34
CA GLU A 84 7.47 -23.10 -0.64
C GLU A 84 8.29 -23.46 0.61
N ASP A 85 9.62 -23.54 0.48
CA ASP A 85 10.52 -23.79 1.61
C ASP A 85 10.41 -22.71 2.70
N TYR A 86 10.30 -21.45 2.29
CA TYR A 86 10.12 -20.33 3.21
C TYR A 86 8.81 -20.45 3.98
N ILE A 87 7.69 -20.68 3.29
CA ILE A 87 6.37 -20.85 3.92
C ILE A 87 6.37 -22.05 4.88
N LYS A 88 6.93 -23.19 4.47
CA LYS A 88 7.09 -24.36 5.35
C LYS A 88 7.93 -24.06 6.58
N SER A 89 8.99 -23.25 6.45
CA SER A 89 9.82 -22.86 7.58
C SER A 89 9.07 -21.98 8.60
N LEU A 90 8.10 -21.18 8.16
CA LEU A 90 7.23 -20.40 9.06
C LEU A 90 6.23 -21.30 9.80
N ASN A 91 5.67 -22.31 9.12
CA ASN A 91 4.71 -23.24 9.71
C ASN A 91 5.37 -24.21 10.72
N ASN A 92 6.56 -24.72 10.40
CA ASN A 92 7.31 -25.65 11.28
C ASN A 92 7.87 -25.01 12.57
N ASN A 93 7.67 -23.71 12.79
CA ASN A 93 8.06 -23.02 14.03
C ASN A 93 6.91 -22.93 15.06
N TYR A 94 5.81 -23.66 14.84
CA TYR A 94 4.71 -23.85 15.79
C TYR A 94 4.51 -25.32 16.16
#